data_AF-A0A842N3R5-F1
#
_entry.id   AF-A0A842N3R5-F1
#
_cell.length_a   1.000
_cell.length_b   1.000
_cell.length_c   1.000
_cell.angle_alpha   90.00
_cell.angle_beta   90.00
_cell.angle_gamma   90.00
#
_symmetry.space_group_name_H-M   'P 1'
#
loop_
_entity.id
_entity.type
_entity.pdbx_description
1 polymer ?
#
loop_
_entity_poly.entity_id
_entity_poly.type
_entity_poly.pdbx_seq_one_letter_code
_entity_poly.pdbx_strand_id
1 'polypeptide(L)' 'MTLLKKCPTCQTYTIFSKCKKCKEETKDAHYKYPNLRDAPKDFKRKEDR' A
#
# COMPACT_ATOMS: atom_id res chain seq x y z
N MET A 1 -15.27 -5.01 -6.79
CA MET A 1 -14.24 -4.62 -5.81
C MET A 1 -12.90 -5.20 -6.22
N THR A 2 -12.00 -4.38 -6.76
CA THR A 2 -10.62 -4.79 -7.13
C THR A 2 -9.72 -4.60 -5.90
N LEU A 3 -9.33 -5.70 -5.24
CA LEU A 3 -8.34 -5.64 -4.16
C LEU A 3 -6.93 -5.53 -4.74
N LEU A 4 -6.17 -4.54 -4.25
CA LEU A 4 -4.75 -4.40 -4.57
C LEU A 4 -3.98 -5.52 -3.87
N LYS A 5 -3.13 -6.22 -4.62
CA LYS A 5 -2.24 -7.27 -4.12
C LYS A 5 -0.79 -6.84 -4.25
N LYS A 6 0.07 -7.36 -3.39
CA LYS A 6 1.51 -7.16 -3.43
C LYS A 6 2.20 -8.50 -3.54
N CYS A 7 3.15 -8.60 -4.46
CA CYS A 7 4.04 -9.75 -4.52
C CYS A 7 5.02 -9.70 -3.35
N PRO A 8 5.14 -10.75 -2.53
CA PRO A 8 6.09 -10.78 -1.41
C PRO A 8 7.56 -10.74 -1.87
N THR A 9 7.84 -11.35 -3.03
CA THR A 9 9.19 -11.54 -3.58
C THR A 9 9.67 -10.30 -4.34
N CYS A 10 8.87 -9.83 -5.30
CA CYS A 10 9.22 -8.69 -6.15
C CYS A 10 8.81 -7.34 -5.56
N GLN A 11 8.03 -7.33 -4.47
CA GLN A 11 7.43 -6.15 -3.86
C GLN A 11 6.58 -5.28 -4.82
N THR A 12 6.32 -5.75 -6.05
CA THR A 12 5.45 -5.08 -7.01
C THR A 12 3.98 -5.24 -6.64
N TYR A 13 3.23 -4.17 -6.81
CA TYR A 13 1.78 -4.16 -6.69
C TYR A 13 1.12 -4.66 -7.97
N THR A 14 0.01 -5.36 -7.81
CA THR A 14 -0.75 -5.93 -8.91
C THR A 14 -2.19 -6.21 -8.48
N ILE A 15 -3.09 -6.37 -9.45
CA ILE A 15 -4.47 -6.82 -9.21
C ILE A 15 -4.66 -8.30 -9.52
N PHE A 16 -3.63 -8.94 -10.10
CA PHE A 16 -3.66 -10.35 -10.48
C PHE A 16 -3.30 -11.22 -9.29
N SER A 17 -3.86 -12.44 -9.21
CA SER A 17 -3.52 -13.42 -8.16
C SER A 17 -2.07 -13.89 -8.23
N LYS A 18 -1.48 -13.94 -9.43
CA LYS A 18 -0.09 -14.33 -9.66
C LYS A 18 0.76 -13.14 -10.14
N CYS A 19 1.97 -13.05 -9.62
CA CYS A 19 2.93 -12.04 -10.03
C CYS A 19 3.43 -12.33 -11.45
N LYS A 20 3.39 -11.35 -12.36
CA LYS A 20 3.88 -11.52 -13.74
C LYS A 20 5.40 -11.74 -13.82
N LYS A 21 6.16 -11.28 -12.82
CA LYS A 21 7.64 -11.37 -12.80
C LYS A 21 8.13 -12.71 -12.26
N CYS A 22 7.73 -13.06 -11.03
CA CYS A 22 8.20 -14.28 -10.37
C CYS A 22 7.20 -15.45 -10.44
N LYS A 23 6.00 -15.25 -10.99
CA LYS A 23 4.92 -16.25 -11.10
C LYS A 23 4.38 -16.78 -9.77
N GLU A 24 4.88 -16.29 -8.64
CA GLU A 24 4.38 -16.61 -7.30
C GLU A 24 3.03 -15.95 -6.99
N GLU A 25 2.36 -16.49 -5.98
CA GLU A 25 1.10 -15.95 -5.50
C GLU A 25 1.30 -14.60 -4.80
N THR A 26 0.41 -13.68 -5.12
CA THR A 26 0.38 -12.33 -4.56
C THR A 26 -0.55 -12.30 -3.37
N LYS A 27 -0.19 -11.52 -2.35
CA LYS A 27 -0.97 -11.38 -1.11
C LYS A 27 -1.71 -10.06 -1.10
N ASP A 28 -2.82 -9.97 -0.39
CA ASP A 28 -3.56 -8.72 -0.28
C ASP A 28 -2.69 -7.61 0.31
N ALA A 29 -2.65 -6.49 -0.40
CA ALA A 29 -1.92 -5.30 0.00
C ALA A 29 -2.81 -4.50 0.94
N HIS A 30 -2.75 -4.82 2.23
CA HIS A 30 -3.38 -3.98 3.24
C HIS A 30 -2.59 -2.66 3.35
N TYR A 31 -3.25 -1.54 3.05
CA TYR A 31 -2.74 -0.24 3.43
C TYR A 31 -2.71 -0.21 4.97
N LYS A 32 -1.52 -0.21 5.57
CA LYS A 32 -1.37 0.23 6.95
C LYS A 32 -1.67 1.72 6.94
N TYR A 33 -2.90 2.10 7.23
CA TYR A 33 -3.16 3.46 7.66
C TYR A 33 -2.26 3.70 8.87
N PRO A 34 -1.38 4.72 8.86
CA PRO A 34 -0.70 5.10 10.08
C PRO A 34 -1.81 5.37 11.11
N ASN A 35 -1.73 4.72 12.26
CA ASN A 35 -2.66 5.01 13.35
C ASN A 35 -2.60 6.51 13.59
N LEU A 36 -3.72 7.22 13.47
CA LEU A 36 -3.77 8.68 13.70
C LEU A 36 -3.21 9.08 15.08
N ARG A 37 -3.13 8.11 16.00
CA ARG A 37 -2.53 8.25 17.33
C ARG A 37 -1.01 8.54 17.29
N ASP A 38 -0.30 8.06 16.27
CA ASP A 38 1.14 8.28 16.05
C ASP A 38 1.41 9.33 14.95
N ALA A 39 0.37 9.94 14.40
CA ALA A 39 0.55 11.02 13.44
C ALA A 39 1.17 12.23 14.15
N PRO A 40 2.22 12.86 13.59
CA PRO A 40 2.75 14.09 14.15
C PRO A 40 1.62 15.13 14.21
N LYS A 41 1.39 15.70 15.41
CA LYS A 41 0.37 16.73 15.65
C LYS A 41 0.59 18.01 14.83
N ASP A 42 1.73 18.13 14.16
CA ASP A 42 2.12 19.28 13.34
C ASP A 42 1.72 19.11 11.85
N PHE A 43 0.51 18.61 11.58
CA PHE A 43 -0.12 18.81 10.26
C PHE A 43 -0.49 20.30 10.12
N LYS A 44 0.52 21.17 10.01
CA LYS A 44 0.31 22.55 9.58
C LYS A 44 -0.19 22.50 8.14
N ARG A 45 -1.47 22.79 7.97
CA ARG A 45 -2.02 23.20 6.68
C ARG A 45 -1.12 24.34 6.20
N LYS A 46 -0.35 24.13 5.14
CA LYS A 46 0.23 25.27 4.42
C LYS A 46 -0.96 26.03 3.86
N GLU A 47 -1.34 27.09 4.54
CA GLU A 47 -2.16 28.14 3.99
C GLU A 47 -1.19 28.98 3.15
N ASP A 48 -1.10 28.65 1.86
CA ASP A 48 -0.48 29.53 0.87
C ASP A 48 -1.34 30.80 0.83
N ARG A 49 -0.82 31.84 1.48
CA ARG A 49 -1.36 33.21 1.49
C ARG A 49 -0.99 33.93 0.20
#